data_AF-A0ABD5B3C0-F1
#
_entry.id   AF-A0ABD5B3C0-F1
#
_cell.length_a   1.000
_cell.length_b   1.000
_cell.length_c   1.000
_cell.angle_alpha   90.00
_cell.angle_beta   90.00
_cell.angle_gamma   90.00
#
_symmetry.space_group_name_H-M   'P 1'
#
loop_
_entity.id
_entity.type
_entity.pdbx_description
1 polymer ?
#
loop_
_entity_poly.entity_id
_entity_poly.type
_entity_poly.pdbx_seq_one_letter_code
_entity_poly.pdbx_strand_id
1 'polypeptide(L)'
;MKTKFYIIQIAILLLGLVFGILAFDCYESGKWITALLFLCLSVFMVILNIRNAQQSGKETEQILQAINHKDFSLFPDKKQNDPLKQKAVDLYYQEKEKNTDVLSFKVLYENILNQLDIGIMILKENTNDWEIFYSNPKFIEILKVPKYNRWSLYEEKSPEFFKLIKDTDYRESQDFMEVSINQSGFQTYSLRTTRLETPREDFCIISLESVQKIIERKEKMAWNNLMKVISHELLNTLTPINSLIRNMEYITDQDEISRDDQEEIKESLKIVNNKSEQLLNFINNYRQVAELPKPKLQKISIRPVIEKVLRLMESEFQNKNIILTANIKDYMILADEKMLERSLINLLTNALHAVEDSDNGKIKISTDQQNTRTVIQVEDNGIGISEQISDKIFLPFFTTRNSGSGIGLTLTKSIMEAHNGYINFRKQQQGSIFELWFT
;
A
#
# COMPACT_ATOMS: atom_id res chain seq x y z
N MET A 1 -11.85 -17.60 51.81
CA MET A 1 -11.49 -19.00 51.45
C MET A 1 -10.08 -19.39 51.91
N LYS A 2 -9.04 -18.56 51.70
CA LYS A 2 -7.65 -18.81 52.14
C LYS A 2 -7.49 -19.27 53.59
N THR A 3 -8.26 -18.66 54.49
CA THR A 3 -8.24 -18.99 55.93
C THR A 3 -8.82 -20.37 56.20
N LYS A 4 -9.82 -20.84 55.44
CA LYS A 4 -10.53 -22.09 55.74
C LYS A 4 -9.66 -23.34 55.57
N PHE A 5 -8.77 -23.38 54.56
CA PHE A 5 -7.91 -24.54 54.33
C PHE A 5 -6.85 -24.71 55.43
N TYR A 6 -6.10 -23.65 55.74
CA TYR A 6 -5.14 -23.68 56.84
C TYR A 6 -5.82 -23.87 58.20
N ILE A 7 -7.00 -23.28 58.41
CA ILE A 7 -7.79 -23.53 59.63
C ILE A 7 -8.15 -25.02 59.75
N ILE A 8 -8.54 -25.70 58.67
CA ILE A 8 -8.86 -27.13 58.71
C ILE A 8 -7.60 -27.96 59.01
N GLN A 9 -6.47 -27.65 58.37
CA GLN A 9 -5.21 -28.36 58.66
C GLN A 9 -4.73 -28.15 60.10
N ILE A 10 -4.80 -26.92 60.61
CA ILE A 10 -4.46 -26.58 61.99
C ILE A 10 -5.45 -27.24 62.97
N ALA A 11 -6.75 -27.27 62.65
CA ALA A 11 -7.74 -27.93 63.48
C ALA A 11 -7.48 -29.44 63.59
N ILE A 12 -7.09 -30.11 62.50
CA ILE A 12 -6.72 -31.54 62.51
C ILE A 12 -5.46 -31.78 63.36
N LEU A 13 -4.46 -30.91 63.26
CA LEU A 13 -3.24 -30.98 64.08
C LEU A 13 -3.54 -30.77 65.58
N LEU A 14 -4.36 -29.76 65.91
CA LEU A 14 -4.79 -29.50 67.28
C LEU A 14 -5.60 -30.67 67.85
N LEU A 15 -6.50 -31.25 67.05
CA LEU A 15 -7.29 -32.42 67.45
C LEU A 15 -6.37 -33.63 67.73
N GLY A 16 -5.38 -33.86 66.86
CA GLY A 16 -4.35 -34.88 67.06
C GLY A 16 -3.52 -34.66 68.33
N LEU A 17 -3.18 -33.41 68.64
CA LEU A 17 -2.45 -33.03 69.85
C LEU A 17 -3.29 -33.26 71.10
N VAL A 18 -4.57 -32.88 71.09
CA VAL A 18 -5.52 -33.14 72.18
C VAL A 18 -5.66 -34.64 72.45
N PHE A 19 -5.79 -35.47 71.41
CA PHE A 19 -5.80 -36.92 71.59
C PHE A 19 -4.47 -37.46 72.13
N GLY A 20 -3.34 -36.86 71.77
CA GLY A 20 -2.04 -37.19 72.36
C GLY A 20 -1.97 -36.88 73.85
N ILE A 21 -2.49 -35.72 74.28
CA ILE A 21 -2.56 -35.35 75.70
C ILE A 21 -3.50 -36.29 76.47
N LEU A 22 -4.68 -36.59 75.90
CA LEU A 22 -5.64 -37.53 76.51
C LEU A 22 -5.07 -38.95 76.61
N ALA A 23 -4.26 -39.37 75.65
CA ALA A 23 -3.55 -40.63 75.71
C ALA A 23 -2.58 -40.68 76.90
N PHE A 24 -1.83 -39.60 77.13
CA PHE A 24 -0.90 -39.48 78.25
C PHE A 24 -1.60 -39.47 79.61
N ASP A 25 -2.70 -38.72 79.75
CA ASP A 25 -3.49 -38.67 80.98
C ASP A 25 -4.14 -40.04 81.33
N CYS A 26 -4.65 -40.75 80.31
CA CYS A 26 -5.16 -42.11 80.48
C CYS A 26 -4.06 -43.12 80.87
N TYR A 27 -2.83 -42.89 80.43
CA TYR A 27 -1.67 -43.71 80.77
C TYR A 27 -1.32 -43.56 82.25
N GLU A 28 -1.22 -42.33 82.78
CA GLU A 28 -0.98 -42.09 84.21
C GLU A 28 -2.10 -42.65 85.08
N SER A 29 -3.35 -42.60 84.60
CA SER A 29 -4.52 -43.15 85.30
C SER A 29 -4.62 -44.69 85.29
N GLY A 30 -3.64 -45.40 84.70
CA GLY A 30 -3.60 -46.86 84.64
C GLY A 30 -4.56 -47.52 83.64
N LYS A 31 -5.17 -46.75 82.73
CA LYS A 31 -6.08 -47.24 81.69
C LYS A 31 -5.35 -47.43 80.36
N TRP A 32 -4.54 -48.48 80.28
CA TRP A 32 -3.63 -48.75 79.16
C TRP A 32 -4.31 -48.92 77.80
N ILE A 33 -5.50 -49.54 77.76
CA ILE A 33 -6.24 -49.79 76.51
C ILE A 33 -6.75 -48.47 75.90
N THR A 34 -7.27 -47.56 76.72
CA THR A 34 -7.78 -46.26 76.24
C THR A 34 -6.64 -45.34 75.82
N ALA A 35 -5.50 -45.38 76.52
CA ALA A 35 -4.30 -44.67 76.14
C ALA A 35 -3.79 -45.08 74.74
N LEU A 36 -3.75 -46.40 74.46
CA LEU A 36 -3.34 -46.93 73.16
C LEU A 36 -4.29 -46.47 72.03
N LEU A 37 -5.60 -46.48 72.28
CA LEU A 37 -6.59 -46.07 71.27
C LEU A 37 -6.44 -44.59 70.89
N PHE A 38 -6.26 -43.70 71.87
CA PHE A 38 -6.05 -42.28 71.61
C PHE A 38 -4.70 -42.00 70.92
N LEU A 39 -3.65 -42.75 71.25
CA LEU A 39 -2.37 -42.68 70.55
C LEU A 39 -2.52 -43.07 69.07
N CYS A 40 -3.18 -44.19 68.78
CA CYS A 40 -3.44 -44.62 67.40
C CYS A 40 -4.24 -43.58 66.62
N LEU A 41 -5.25 -42.96 67.24
CA LEU A 41 -6.08 -41.94 66.60
C LEU A 41 -5.28 -40.65 66.31
N SER A 42 -4.39 -40.25 67.21
CA SER A 42 -3.46 -39.13 67.02
C SER A 42 -2.53 -39.38 65.83
N VAL A 43 -1.89 -40.56 65.79
CA VAL A 43 -1.00 -40.95 64.68
C VAL A 43 -1.76 -41.00 63.36
N PHE A 44 -2.98 -41.55 63.36
CA PHE A 44 -3.82 -41.60 62.17
C PHE A 44 -4.16 -40.20 61.62
N MET A 45 -4.49 -39.24 62.50
CA MET A 45 -4.75 -37.85 62.10
C MET A 45 -3.51 -37.17 61.50
N VAL A 46 -2.32 -37.41 62.05
CA VAL A 46 -1.06 -36.89 61.50
C VAL A 46 -0.80 -37.46 60.11
N ILE A 47 -0.98 -38.77 59.92
CA ILE A 47 -0.80 -39.43 58.61
C ILE A 47 -1.77 -38.87 57.57
N LEU A 48 -3.04 -38.67 57.92
CA LEU A 48 -4.03 -38.06 57.02
C LEU A 48 -3.64 -36.64 56.61
N ASN A 49 -3.13 -35.84 57.55
CA ASN A 49 -2.69 -34.48 57.27
C ASN A 49 -1.50 -34.45 56.28
N ILE A 50 -0.49 -35.29 56.53
CA ILE A 50 0.69 -35.43 55.65
C ILE A 50 0.27 -35.89 54.26
N ARG A 51 -0.60 -36.90 54.16
CA ARG A 51 -1.10 -37.39 52.86
C ARG A 51 -1.84 -36.32 52.07
N ASN A 52 -2.73 -35.57 52.73
CA ASN A 52 -3.45 -34.48 52.08
C ASN A 52 -2.52 -33.36 51.61
N ALA A 53 -1.50 -33.00 52.40
CA ALA A 53 -0.50 -32.01 52.01
C ALA A 53 0.35 -32.49 50.81
N GLN A 54 0.79 -33.75 50.81
CA GLN A 54 1.53 -34.36 49.70
C GLN A 54 0.71 -34.41 48.42
N GLN A 55 -0.57 -34.75 48.50
CA GLN A 55 -1.45 -34.80 47.33
C GLN A 55 -1.63 -33.40 46.70
N SER A 56 -1.88 -32.37 47.52
CA SER A 56 -2.01 -30.99 47.02
C SER A 56 -0.70 -30.50 46.36
N GLY A 57 0.45 -30.88 46.93
CA GLY A 57 1.76 -30.59 46.36
C GLY A 57 1.96 -31.23 44.99
N LYS A 58 1.64 -32.53 44.85
CA LYS A 58 1.77 -33.26 43.59
C LYS A 58 0.87 -32.70 42.48
N GLU A 59 -0.36 -32.34 42.79
CA GLU A 59 -1.27 -31.72 41.82
C GLU A 59 -0.79 -30.33 41.37
N THR A 60 -0.22 -29.55 42.30
CA THR A 60 0.39 -28.25 41.98
C THR A 60 1.62 -28.42 41.08
N GLU A 61 2.46 -29.40 41.38
CA GLU A 61 3.63 -29.75 40.56
C GLU A 61 3.22 -30.14 39.14
N GLN A 62 2.17 -30.94 38.97
CA GLN A 62 1.65 -31.30 37.65
C GLN A 62 1.20 -30.09 36.84
N ILE A 63 0.52 -29.12 37.47
CA ILE A 63 0.11 -27.87 36.82
C ILE A 63 1.35 -27.06 36.39
N LEU A 64 2.36 -26.95 37.25
CA LEU A 64 3.59 -26.23 36.92
C LEU A 64 4.39 -26.92 35.81
N GLN A 65 4.45 -28.25 35.81
CA GLN A 65 5.07 -29.02 34.73
C GLN A 65 4.33 -28.83 33.41
N ALA A 66 2.99 -28.77 33.43
CA ALA A 66 2.19 -28.47 32.25
C ALA A 66 2.50 -27.06 31.69
N ILE A 67 2.64 -26.05 32.55
CA ILE A 67 3.07 -24.70 32.14
C ILE A 67 4.48 -24.74 31.53
N ASN A 68 5.43 -25.42 32.18
CA ASN A 68 6.82 -25.48 31.72
C ASN A 68 6.95 -26.13 30.34
N HIS A 69 6.17 -27.18 30.07
CA HIS A 69 6.12 -27.84 28.77
C HIS A 69 5.17 -27.17 27.76
N LYS A 70 4.50 -26.07 28.15
CA LYS A 70 3.45 -25.40 27.36
C LYS A 70 2.33 -26.35 26.90
N ASP A 71 2.06 -27.37 27.69
CA ASP A 71 1.01 -28.35 27.44
C ASP A 71 -0.26 -27.94 28.21
N PHE A 72 -1.22 -27.34 27.51
CA PHE A 72 -2.42 -26.79 28.11
C PHE A 72 -3.66 -27.72 28.02
N SER A 73 -3.40 -29.04 27.99
CA SER A 73 -4.42 -30.10 27.94
C SER A 73 -4.97 -30.55 29.31
N LEU A 74 -4.43 -30.03 30.42
CA LEU A 74 -4.79 -30.46 31.78
C LEU A 74 -6.13 -29.89 32.30
N PHE A 75 -6.50 -28.68 31.89
CA PHE A 75 -7.74 -27.97 32.29
C PHE A 75 -8.10 -28.06 33.79
N PRO A 76 -7.26 -27.56 34.71
CA PRO A 76 -7.53 -27.62 36.15
C PRO A 76 -8.71 -26.72 36.54
N ASP A 77 -9.47 -27.09 37.57
CA ASP A 77 -10.59 -26.26 38.05
C ASP A 77 -10.14 -24.86 38.48
N LYS A 78 -10.86 -23.83 38.02
CA LYS A 78 -10.53 -22.41 38.24
C LYS A 78 -10.52 -21.96 39.71
N LYS A 79 -11.22 -22.69 40.59
CA LYS A 79 -11.30 -22.39 42.02
C LYS A 79 -10.70 -23.52 42.83
N GLN A 80 -9.63 -23.22 43.54
CA GLN A 80 -8.92 -24.14 44.41
C GLN A 80 -8.97 -23.64 45.86
N ASN A 81 -9.06 -24.58 46.80
CA ASN A 81 -9.06 -24.26 48.23
C ASN A 81 -7.64 -23.96 48.75
N ASP A 82 -6.62 -24.57 48.15
CA ASP A 82 -5.21 -24.33 48.44
C ASP A 82 -4.72 -23.04 47.73
N PRO A 83 -4.20 -22.04 48.47
CA PRO A 83 -3.68 -20.80 47.89
C PRO A 83 -2.52 -20.98 46.90
N LEU A 84 -1.62 -21.95 47.12
CA LEU A 84 -0.50 -22.22 46.21
C LEU A 84 -1.02 -22.82 44.91
N LYS A 85 -1.93 -23.79 45.01
CA LYS A 85 -2.59 -24.39 43.86
C LYS A 85 -3.43 -23.37 43.09
N GLN A 86 -4.15 -22.48 43.77
CA GLN A 86 -4.89 -21.39 43.12
C GLN A 86 -3.94 -20.51 42.29
N LYS A 87 -2.80 -20.11 42.85
CA LYS A 87 -1.83 -19.28 42.12
C LYS A 87 -1.23 -20.01 40.91
N ALA A 88 -0.99 -21.32 41.03
CA ALA A 88 -0.53 -22.14 39.90
C ALA A 88 -1.59 -22.24 38.80
N VAL A 89 -2.88 -22.41 39.17
CA VAL A 89 -4.01 -22.40 38.22
C VAL A 89 -4.16 -21.04 37.55
N ASP A 90 -4.05 -19.94 38.29
CA ASP A 90 -4.13 -18.58 37.75
C ASP A 90 -3.01 -18.34 36.72
N LEU A 91 -1.78 -18.74 37.04
CA LEU A 91 -0.64 -18.68 36.12
C LEU A 91 -0.84 -19.60 34.90
N TYR A 92 -1.39 -20.79 35.10
CA TYR A 92 -1.70 -21.71 34.00
C TYR A 92 -2.66 -21.10 32.99
N TYR A 93 -3.76 -20.51 33.46
CA TYR A 93 -4.73 -19.87 32.57
C TYR A 93 -4.16 -18.61 31.92
N GLN A 94 -3.35 -17.83 32.63
CA GLN A 94 -2.68 -16.66 32.07
C GLN A 94 -1.71 -17.04 30.94
N GLU A 95 -0.88 -18.07 31.13
CA GLU A 95 0.04 -18.54 30.09
C GLU A 95 -0.69 -19.23 28.93
N LYS A 96 -1.78 -19.95 29.22
CA LYS A 96 -2.64 -20.53 28.19
C LYS A 96 -3.25 -19.44 27.30
N GLU A 97 -3.78 -18.38 27.90
CA GLU A 97 -4.38 -17.25 27.19
C GLU A 97 -3.34 -16.59 26.28
N LYS A 98 -2.17 -16.21 26.81
CA LYS A 98 -1.06 -15.66 26.01
C LYS A 98 -0.65 -16.57 24.86
N ASN A 99 -0.52 -17.87 25.10
CA ASN A 99 -0.15 -18.83 24.06
C ASN A 99 -1.25 -18.94 22.99
N THR A 100 -2.52 -18.88 23.39
CA THR A 100 -3.66 -18.87 22.47
C THR A 100 -3.69 -17.60 21.64
N ASP A 101 -3.39 -16.44 22.23
CA ASP A 101 -3.31 -15.16 21.51
C ASP A 101 -2.20 -15.17 20.47
N VAL A 102 -1.01 -15.66 20.84
CA VAL A 102 0.12 -15.82 19.91
C VAL A 102 -0.21 -16.78 18.77
N LEU A 103 -0.88 -17.91 19.05
CA LEU A 103 -1.34 -18.85 18.03
C LEU A 103 -2.41 -18.23 17.10
N SER A 104 -3.36 -17.52 17.68
CA SER A 104 -4.43 -16.83 16.94
C SER A 104 -3.85 -15.77 16.02
N PHE A 105 -2.91 -14.97 16.52
CA PHE A 105 -2.15 -14.00 15.75
C PHE A 105 -1.37 -14.67 14.62
N LYS A 106 -0.65 -15.76 14.89
CA LYS A 106 0.07 -16.51 13.85
C LYS A 106 -0.85 -16.99 12.72
N VAL A 107 -1.99 -17.59 13.06
CA VAL A 107 -2.98 -18.07 12.07
C VAL A 107 -3.56 -16.90 11.27
N LEU A 108 -3.87 -15.78 11.92
CA LEU A 108 -4.36 -14.58 11.25
C LEU A 108 -3.33 -14.00 10.28
N TYR A 109 -2.05 -13.94 10.68
CA TYR A 109 -0.96 -13.48 9.81
C TYR A 109 -0.76 -14.39 8.59
N GLU A 110 -0.75 -15.70 8.79
CA GLU A 110 -0.65 -16.65 7.68
C GLU A 110 -1.83 -16.51 6.71
N ASN A 111 -3.05 -16.31 7.22
CA ASN A 111 -4.23 -16.08 6.38
C ASN A 111 -4.14 -14.78 5.58
N ILE A 112 -3.69 -13.67 6.19
CA ILE A 112 -3.47 -12.41 5.48
C ILE A 112 -2.46 -12.62 4.35
N LEU A 113 -1.31 -13.23 4.64
CA LEU A 113 -0.27 -13.46 3.64
C LEU A 113 -0.73 -14.41 2.52
N ASN A 114 -1.59 -15.39 2.83
CA ASN A 114 -2.17 -16.31 1.85
C ASN A 114 -3.22 -15.66 0.94
N GLN A 115 -3.88 -14.58 1.38
CA GLN A 115 -4.87 -13.83 0.61
C GLN A 115 -4.26 -12.75 -0.28
N LEU A 116 -2.97 -12.45 -0.12
CA LEU A 116 -2.30 -11.46 -0.97
C LEU A 116 -2.20 -11.97 -2.41
N ASP A 117 -2.51 -11.08 -3.36
CA ASP A 117 -2.33 -11.30 -4.80
C ASP A 117 -0.86 -11.33 -5.24
N ILE A 118 0.05 -11.02 -4.32
CA ILE A 118 1.51 -11.00 -4.51
C ILE A 118 2.06 -12.35 -4.04
N GLY A 119 2.98 -12.94 -4.80
CA GLY A 119 3.72 -14.11 -4.35
C GLY A 119 4.74 -13.71 -3.29
N ILE A 120 4.71 -14.32 -2.11
CA ILE A 120 5.68 -14.06 -1.04
C ILE A 120 6.38 -15.35 -0.65
N MET A 121 7.69 -15.28 -0.53
CA MET A 121 8.56 -16.30 0.06
C MET A 121 9.49 -15.66 1.07
N ILE A 122 9.68 -16.31 2.22
CA ILE A 122 10.60 -15.89 3.26
C ILE A 122 11.60 -17.02 3.44
N LEU A 123 12.87 -16.71 3.23
CA LEU A 123 13.98 -17.57 3.53
C LEU A 123 14.57 -17.20 4.88
N LYS A 124 15.05 -18.19 5.61
CA LYS A 124 15.77 -18.04 6.86
C LYS A 124 17.17 -18.59 6.69
N GLU A 125 18.17 -17.85 7.17
CA GLU A 125 19.56 -18.29 7.12
C GLU A 125 19.78 -19.41 8.15
N ASN A 126 20.34 -20.53 7.70
CA ASN A 126 20.84 -21.59 8.56
C ASN A 126 22.36 -21.74 8.33
N THR A 127 23.07 -22.35 9.28
CA THR A 127 24.55 -22.41 9.36
C THR A 127 25.32 -22.74 8.07
N ASN A 128 24.69 -23.38 7.07
CA ASN A 128 25.31 -23.73 5.78
C ASN A 128 24.46 -23.42 4.53
N ASP A 129 23.16 -23.08 4.68
CA ASP A 129 22.25 -22.82 3.55
C ASP A 129 20.98 -22.09 4.01
N TRP A 130 20.22 -21.55 3.07
CA TRP A 130 18.92 -20.93 3.33
C TRP A 130 17.81 -21.99 3.40
N GLU A 131 16.88 -21.84 4.35
CA GLU A 131 15.68 -22.67 4.46
C GLU A 131 14.42 -21.86 4.20
N ILE A 132 13.38 -22.48 3.62
CA ILE A 132 12.12 -21.79 3.36
C ILE A 132 11.35 -21.73 4.67
N PHE A 133 11.30 -20.54 5.27
CA PHE A 133 10.53 -20.27 6.48
C PHE A 133 9.03 -20.17 6.17
N TYR A 134 8.68 -19.50 5.07
CA TYR A 134 7.29 -19.33 4.65
C TYR A 134 7.19 -19.14 3.13
N SER A 135 6.09 -19.61 2.54
CA SER A 135 5.73 -19.29 1.16
C SER A 135 4.21 -19.35 1.01
N ASN A 136 3.63 -18.32 0.41
CA ASN A 136 2.19 -18.26 0.20
C ASN A 136 1.77 -19.06 -1.06
N PRO A 137 0.50 -19.48 -1.18
CA PRO A 137 0.01 -20.23 -2.33
C PRO A 137 0.22 -19.50 -3.66
N LYS A 138 0.14 -18.17 -3.65
CA LYS A 138 0.33 -17.35 -4.85
C LYS A 138 1.74 -17.50 -5.43
N PHE A 139 2.76 -17.56 -4.58
CA PHE A 139 4.14 -17.75 -5.01
C PHE A 139 4.34 -19.10 -5.72
N ILE A 140 3.75 -20.16 -5.15
CA ILE A 140 3.76 -21.53 -5.69
C ILE A 140 3.04 -21.56 -7.03
N GLU A 141 1.88 -20.90 -7.15
CA GLU A 141 1.11 -20.79 -8.40
C GLU A 141 1.91 -20.08 -9.50
N ILE A 142 2.59 -18.97 -9.18
CA ILE A 142 3.40 -18.19 -10.11
C ILE A 142 4.54 -19.04 -10.65
N LEU A 143 5.39 -19.60 -9.77
CA LEU A 143 6.57 -20.37 -10.19
C LEU A 143 6.24 -21.82 -10.62
N LYS A 144 4.99 -22.28 -10.43
CA LYS A 144 4.53 -23.66 -10.72
C LYS A 144 5.39 -24.74 -10.06
N VAL A 145 5.89 -24.45 -8.87
CA VAL A 145 6.76 -25.33 -8.09
C VAL A 145 6.00 -25.92 -6.90
N PRO A 146 6.14 -27.23 -6.61
CA PRO A 146 5.61 -27.81 -5.38
C PRO A 146 6.14 -27.10 -4.13
N LYS A 147 5.38 -27.15 -3.04
CA LYS A 147 5.84 -26.64 -1.74
C LYS A 147 6.98 -27.52 -1.22
N TYR A 148 8.23 -27.10 -1.47
CA TYR A 148 9.41 -27.75 -0.91
C TYR A 148 9.87 -27.01 0.36
N ASN A 149 10.50 -27.74 1.28
CA ASN A 149 11.06 -27.14 2.49
C ASN A 149 12.52 -26.66 2.30
N ARG A 150 13.23 -27.17 1.28
CA ARG A 150 14.63 -26.83 1.02
C ARG A 150 14.76 -25.87 -0.16
N TRP A 151 15.47 -24.77 0.07
CA TRP A 151 15.75 -23.76 -0.94
C TRP A 151 16.53 -24.32 -2.15
N SER A 152 17.51 -25.20 -1.88
CA SER A 152 18.34 -25.85 -2.90
C SER A 152 17.56 -26.59 -3.99
N LEU A 153 16.33 -27.07 -3.71
CA LEU A 153 15.50 -27.77 -4.69
C LEU A 153 14.89 -26.84 -5.75
N TYR A 154 14.91 -25.52 -5.51
CA TYR A 154 14.46 -24.53 -6.49
C TYR A 154 15.48 -24.33 -7.62
N GLU A 155 16.74 -24.71 -7.42
CA GLU A 155 17.79 -24.70 -8.45
C GLU A 155 17.42 -25.59 -9.65
N GLU A 156 16.80 -26.75 -9.40
CA GLU A 156 16.43 -27.70 -10.47
C GLU A 156 15.17 -27.28 -11.23
N LYS A 157 14.18 -26.70 -10.53
CA LYS A 157 12.84 -26.42 -11.09
C LYS A 157 12.67 -25.01 -11.62
N SER A 158 13.39 -24.02 -11.07
CA SER A 158 13.37 -22.64 -11.53
C SER A 158 14.78 -22.03 -11.47
N PRO A 159 15.69 -22.49 -12.36
CA PRO A 159 17.10 -22.10 -12.32
C PRO A 159 17.32 -20.60 -12.53
N GLU A 160 16.51 -19.94 -13.37
CA GLU A 160 16.59 -18.49 -13.59
C GLU A 160 16.27 -17.71 -12.32
N PHE A 161 15.20 -18.08 -11.62
CA PHE A 161 14.80 -17.47 -10.35
C PHE A 161 15.85 -17.70 -9.26
N PHE A 162 16.31 -18.95 -9.10
CA PHE A 162 17.32 -19.28 -8.09
C PHE A 162 18.64 -18.53 -8.33
N LYS A 163 19.07 -18.43 -9.59
CA LYS A 163 20.27 -17.71 -9.97
C LYS A 163 20.15 -16.21 -9.70
N LEU A 164 19.02 -15.60 -10.00
CA LEU A 164 18.79 -14.16 -9.80
C LEU A 164 18.88 -13.75 -8.31
N ILE A 165 18.39 -14.60 -7.41
CA ILE A 165 18.51 -14.38 -5.97
C ILE A 165 19.95 -14.62 -5.46
N LYS A 166 20.64 -15.62 -6.00
CA LYS A 166 22.03 -15.94 -5.62
C LYS A 166 23.03 -14.90 -6.13
N ASP A 167 22.83 -14.39 -7.34
CA ASP A 167 23.68 -13.37 -7.95
C ASP A 167 23.57 -12.03 -7.20
N THR A 168 22.44 -11.77 -6.55
CA THR A 168 22.22 -10.59 -5.70
C THR A 168 22.69 -10.79 -4.25
N ASP A 169 23.29 -11.95 -3.92
CA ASP A 169 23.75 -12.31 -2.56
C ASP A 169 22.65 -12.13 -1.50
N TYR A 170 21.39 -12.37 -1.88
CA TYR A 170 20.21 -12.18 -1.02
C TYR A 170 20.07 -10.75 -0.46
N ARG A 171 20.68 -9.76 -1.11
CA ARG A 171 20.61 -8.33 -0.72
C ARG A 171 19.40 -7.65 -1.33
N GLU A 172 19.21 -6.39 -0.95
CA GLU A 172 18.13 -5.58 -1.49
C GLU A 172 18.30 -5.40 -3.01
N SER A 173 17.38 -5.96 -3.78
CA SER A 173 17.37 -5.89 -5.23
C SER A 173 15.95 -5.75 -5.76
N GLN A 174 15.83 -5.18 -6.96
CA GLN A 174 14.62 -5.18 -7.74
C GLN A 174 14.95 -5.61 -9.16
N ASP A 175 14.47 -6.79 -9.52
CA ASP A 175 14.75 -7.45 -10.79
C ASP A 175 13.45 -7.81 -11.50
N PHE A 176 13.54 -8.19 -12.77
CA PHE A 176 12.40 -8.61 -13.56
C PHE A 176 12.65 -9.99 -14.13
N MET A 177 11.62 -10.84 -14.07
CA MET A 177 11.67 -12.18 -14.65
C MET A 177 10.43 -12.46 -15.48
N GLU A 178 10.60 -13.21 -16.57
CA GLU A 178 9.48 -13.71 -17.36
C GLU A 178 9.13 -15.12 -16.92
N VAL A 179 7.85 -15.33 -16.64
CA VAL A 179 7.32 -16.64 -16.24
C VAL A 179 6.32 -17.09 -17.27
N SER A 180 6.46 -18.34 -17.73
CA SER A 180 5.56 -18.90 -18.73
C SER A 180 4.18 -19.24 -18.14
N ILE A 181 3.12 -18.73 -18.77
CA ILE A 181 1.73 -19.03 -18.47
C ILE A 181 1.17 -19.94 -19.56
N ASN A 182 0.67 -21.10 -19.12
CA ASN A 182 -0.09 -22.09 -19.89
C ASN A 182 0.27 -22.22 -21.39
N GLN A 183 1.50 -22.66 -21.67
CA GLN A 183 2.01 -23.07 -23.00
C GLN A 183 1.91 -22.03 -24.14
N SER A 184 1.39 -20.81 -23.92
CA SER A 184 1.10 -19.86 -25.02
C SER A 184 1.44 -18.39 -24.72
N GLY A 185 1.89 -18.03 -23.52
CA GLY A 185 2.29 -16.65 -23.21
C GLY A 185 3.30 -16.53 -22.07
N PHE A 186 4.09 -15.46 -22.08
CA PHE A 186 4.97 -15.09 -20.98
C PHE A 186 4.34 -13.91 -20.21
N GLN A 187 4.45 -13.93 -18.89
CA GLN A 187 4.08 -12.81 -18.04
C GLN A 187 5.31 -12.32 -17.28
N THR A 188 5.48 -11.01 -17.21
CA THR A 188 6.62 -10.39 -16.54
C THR A 188 6.27 -10.15 -15.07
N TYR A 189 7.14 -10.61 -14.19
CA TYR A 189 7.04 -10.40 -12.74
C TYR A 189 8.19 -9.51 -12.27
N SER A 190 7.86 -8.51 -11.45
CA SER A 190 8.82 -7.78 -10.65
C SER A 190 9.17 -8.64 -9.44
N LEU A 191 10.44 -8.99 -9.34
CA LEU A 191 11.04 -9.68 -8.21
C LEU A 191 11.68 -8.63 -7.30
N ARG A 192 11.30 -8.62 -6.03
CA ARG A 192 11.94 -7.76 -5.03
C ARG A 192 12.47 -8.60 -3.89
N THR A 193 13.72 -8.37 -3.55
CA THR A 193 14.44 -9.05 -2.47
C THR A 193 14.72 -8.05 -1.36
N THR A 194 14.51 -8.43 -0.11
CA THR A 194 14.83 -7.59 1.05
C THR A 194 15.40 -8.46 2.16
N ARG A 195 16.62 -8.13 2.61
CA ARG A 195 17.24 -8.78 3.77
C ARG A 195 16.82 -8.10 5.05
N LEU A 196 16.48 -8.89 6.05
CA LEU A 196 16.11 -8.45 7.38
C LEU A 196 17.01 -9.16 8.40
N GLU A 197 17.91 -8.40 9.01
CA GLU A 197 18.77 -8.88 10.08
C GLU A 197 18.02 -8.78 11.42
N THR A 198 17.90 -9.89 12.14
CA THR A 198 17.37 -9.88 13.50
C THR A 198 18.43 -10.34 14.49
N PRO A 199 18.31 -10.04 15.80
CA PRO A 199 19.35 -10.39 16.79
C PRO A 199 19.65 -11.89 16.93
N ARG A 200 18.83 -12.76 16.34
CA ARG A 200 18.99 -14.21 16.41
C ARG A 200 19.16 -14.88 15.05
N GLU A 201 18.51 -14.35 14.00
CA GLU A 201 18.38 -15.02 12.70
C GLU A 201 18.25 -13.98 11.57
N ASP A 202 18.85 -14.26 10.42
CA ASP A 202 18.68 -13.44 9.22
C ASP A 202 17.57 -14.00 8.34
N PHE A 203 16.75 -13.09 7.81
CA PHE A 203 15.67 -13.43 6.90
C PHE A 203 15.87 -12.74 5.55
N CYS A 204 15.50 -13.42 4.48
CA CYS A 204 15.43 -12.85 3.14
C CYS A 204 13.99 -12.97 2.64
N ILE A 205 13.33 -11.83 2.48
CA ILE A 205 11.96 -11.74 1.99
C ILE A 205 12.01 -11.52 0.48
N ILE A 206 11.32 -12.37 -0.25
CA ILE A 206 11.22 -12.37 -1.69
C ILE A 206 9.76 -12.16 -2.06
N SER A 207 9.48 -11.12 -2.83
CA SER A 207 8.14 -10.84 -3.36
C SER A 207 8.12 -10.84 -4.89
N LEU A 208 7.10 -11.48 -5.45
CA LEU A 208 6.82 -11.58 -6.89
C LEU A 208 5.49 -10.90 -7.20
N GLU A 209 5.52 -9.81 -7.96
CA GLU A 209 4.33 -9.08 -8.38
C GLU A 209 4.25 -9.00 -9.91
N SER A 210 3.08 -9.28 -10.48
CA SER A 210 2.86 -9.21 -11.93
C SER A 210 2.85 -7.76 -12.42
N VAL A 211 3.74 -7.44 -13.37
CA VAL A 211 3.83 -6.10 -13.98
C VAL A 211 2.56 -5.79 -14.77
N GLN A 212 2.05 -6.75 -15.55
CA GLN A 212 0.84 -6.57 -16.34
C GLN A 212 -0.38 -6.29 -15.46
N LYS A 213 -0.54 -6.97 -14.33
CA LYS A 213 -1.65 -6.66 -13.39
C LYS A 213 -1.52 -5.27 -12.78
N ILE A 214 -0.31 -4.80 -12.48
CA ILE A 214 -0.09 -3.42 -12.02
C ILE A 214 -0.54 -2.44 -13.11
N ILE A 215 -0.13 -2.69 -14.36
CA ILE A 215 -0.51 -1.86 -15.52
C ILE A 215 -2.02 -1.85 -15.70
N GLU A 216 -2.68 -3.01 -15.77
CA GLU A 216 -4.14 -3.14 -15.92
C GLU A 216 -4.89 -2.40 -14.80
N ARG A 217 -4.43 -2.52 -13.54
CA ARG A 217 -5.01 -1.77 -12.41
C ARG A 217 -4.85 -0.26 -12.61
N LYS A 218 -3.66 0.20 -12.99
CA LYS A 218 -3.40 1.62 -13.26
C LYS A 218 -4.23 2.15 -14.43
N GLU A 219 -4.33 1.39 -15.52
CA GLU A 219 -5.17 1.71 -16.68
C GLU A 219 -6.64 1.78 -16.28
N LYS A 220 -7.15 0.79 -15.55
CA LYS A 220 -8.54 0.77 -15.08
C LYS A 220 -8.83 1.92 -14.12
N MET A 221 -7.91 2.27 -13.22
CA MET A 221 -8.04 3.44 -12.35
C MET A 221 -8.04 4.74 -13.16
N ALA A 222 -7.11 4.89 -14.11
CA ALA A 222 -7.07 6.05 -14.99
C ALA A 222 -8.36 6.18 -15.82
N TRP A 223 -8.87 5.07 -16.36
CA TRP A 223 -10.13 5.00 -17.08
C TRP A 223 -11.33 5.38 -16.21
N ASN A 224 -11.42 4.84 -15.00
CA ASN A 224 -12.49 5.20 -14.06
C ASN A 224 -12.44 6.68 -13.68
N ASN A 225 -11.25 7.24 -13.48
CA ASN A 225 -11.09 8.66 -13.18
C ASN A 225 -11.50 9.53 -14.38
N LEU A 226 -11.10 9.14 -15.60
CA LEU A 226 -11.54 9.76 -16.85
C LEU A 226 -13.06 9.74 -17.00
N MET A 227 -13.70 8.59 -16.80
CA MET A 227 -15.15 8.46 -16.89
C MET A 227 -15.88 9.35 -15.90
N LYS A 228 -15.38 9.45 -14.67
CA LYS A 228 -15.95 10.38 -13.67
C LYS A 228 -15.91 11.82 -14.13
N VAL A 229 -14.77 12.27 -14.68
CA VAL A 229 -14.65 13.65 -15.19
C VAL A 229 -15.59 13.89 -16.37
N ILE A 230 -15.64 12.95 -17.33
CA ILE A 230 -16.53 13.05 -18.49
C ILE A 230 -18.00 13.10 -18.05
N SER A 231 -18.41 12.22 -17.14
CA SER A 231 -19.77 12.21 -16.60
C SER A 231 -20.10 13.53 -15.89
N HIS A 232 -19.17 14.06 -15.11
CA HIS A 232 -19.35 15.33 -14.41
C HIS A 232 -19.52 16.49 -15.40
N GLU A 233 -18.65 16.62 -16.40
CA GLU A 233 -18.73 17.70 -17.39
C GLU A 233 -19.96 17.59 -18.30
N LEU A 234 -20.35 16.37 -18.68
CA LEU A 234 -21.59 16.14 -19.43
C LEU A 234 -22.81 16.56 -18.61
N LEU A 235 -22.93 16.10 -17.36
CA LEU A 235 -24.07 16.43 -16.50
C LEU A 235 -24.13 17.91 -16.15
N ASN A 236 -22.98 18.55 -15.91
CA ASN A 236 -22.88 19.97 -15.61
C ASN A 236 -23.30 20.86 -16.79
N THR A 237 -23.15 20.37 -18.02
CA THR A 237 -23.55 21.12 -19.22
C THR A 237 -25.00 20.82 -19.60
N LEU A 238 -25.38 19.54 -19.61
CA LEU A 238 -26.71 19.12 -20.08
C LEU A 238 -27.83 19.48 -19.11
N THR A 239 -27.58 19.46 -17.79
CA THR A 239 -28.63 19.73 -16.80
C THR A 239 -29.14 21.18 -16.87
N PRO A 240 -28.27 22.22 -16.89
CA PRO A 240 -28.74 23.59 -17.05
C PRO A 240 -29.36 23.85 -18.43
N ILE A 241 -28.82 23.26 -19.50
CA ILE A 241 -29.40 23.37 -20.85
C ILE A 241 -30.84 22.86 -20.85
N ASN A 242 -31.08 21.66 -20.31
CA ASN A 242 -32.43 21.09 -20.24
C ASN A 242 -33.38 21.94 -19.40
N SER A 243 -32.89 22.53 -18.30
CA SER A 243 -33.69 23.42 -17.47
C SER A 243 -34.09 24.71 -18.21
N LEU A 244 -33.15 25.33 -18.92
CA LEU A 244 -33.40 26.53 -19.71
C LEU A 244 -34.35 26.25 -20.87
N ILE A 245 -34.17 25.12 -21.56
CA ILE A 245 -35.07 24.69 -22.63
C ILE A 245 -36.50 24.51 -22.10
N ARG A 246 -36.68 23.81 -20.97
CA ARG A 246 -38.01 23.64 -20.36
C ARG A 246 -38.65 24.97 -19.93
N ASN A 247 -37.85 25.91 -19.45
CA ASN A 247 -38.35 27.24 -19.10
C ASN A 247 -38.80 28.00 -20.37
N MET A 248 -38.01 27.94 -21.45
CA MET A 248 -38.40 28.53 -22.74
C MET A 248 -39.66 27.87 -23.31
N GLU A 249 -39.80 26.55 -23.21
CA GLU A 249 -41.03 25.83 -23.58
C GLU A 249 -42.23 26.33 -22.77
N TYR A 250 -42.09 26.45 -21.45
CA TYR A 250 -43.13 26.98 -20.56
C TYR A 250 -43.56 28.41 -20.91
N ILE A 251 -42.60 29.29 -21.22
CA ILE A 251 -42.88 30.67 -21.64
C ILE A 251 -43.59 30.69 -23.01
N THR A 252 -43.17 29.84 -23.94
CA THR A 252 -43.71 29.81 -25.31
C THR A 252 -45.11 29.19 -25.39
N ASP A 253 -45.47 28.34 -24.43
CA ASP A 253 -46.81 27.72 -24.31
C ASP A 253 -47.88 28.67 -23.74
N GLN A 254 -47.52 29.90 -23.33
CA GLN A 254 -48.48 30.88 -22.83
C GLN A 254 -49.24 31.57 -23.98
N ASP A 255 -50.52 31.90 -23.75
CA ASP A 255 -51.38 32.55 -24.75
C ASP A 255 -50.88 33.95 -25.17
N GLU A 256 -50.18 34.66 -24.28
CA GLU A 256 -49.53 35.94 -24.55
C GLU A 256 -48.09 35.94 -24.00
N ILE A 257 -47.12 36.34 -24.84
CA ILE A 257 -45.70 36.43 -24.48
C ILE A 257 -45.33 37.90 -24.27
N SER A 258 -44.90 38.27 -23.06
CA SER A 258 -44.49 39.64 -22.74
C SER A 258 -43.13 40.00 -23.36
N ARG A 259 -42.74 41.29 -23.30
CA ARG A 259 -41.39 41.69 -23.72
C ARG A 259 -40.29 41.13 -22.81
N ASP A 260 -40.58 41.02 -21.52
CA ASP A 260 -39.64 40.50 -20.53
C ASP A 260 -39.38 39.00 -20.77
N ASP A 261 -40.44 38.25 -21.10
CA ASP A 261 -40.36 36.85 -21.53
C ASP A 261 -39.49 36.65 -22.78
N GLN A 262 -39.60 37.55 -23.76
CA GLN A 262 -38.75 37.52 -24.96
C GLN A 262 -37.29 37.81 -24.66
N GLU A 263 -37.00 38.68 -23.69
CA GLU A 263 -35.63 38.94 -23.23
C GLU A 263 -35.06 37.73 -22.48
N GLU A 264 -35.85 37.10 -21.60
CA GLU A 264 -35.47 35.88 -20.87
C GLU A 264 -35.17 34.71 -21.82
N ILE A 265 -35.99 34.51 -22.86
CA ILE A 265 -35.73 33.51 -23.90
C ILE A 265 -34.41 33.81 -24.62
N LYS A 266 -34.15 35.07 -25.00
CA LYS A 266 -32.90 35.45 -25.68
C LYS A 266 -31.67 35.20 -24.81
N GLU A 267 -31.75 35.55 -23.52
CA GLU A 267 -30.65 35.29 -22.58
C GLU A 267 -30.44 33.78 -22.37
N SER A 268 -31.53 33.03 -22.20
CA SER A 268 -31.50 31.57 -22.09
C SER A 268 -30.88 30.91 -23.31
N LEU A 269 -31.25 31.32 -24.53
CA LEU A 269 -30.64 30.83 -25.78
C LEU A 269 -29.14 31.13 -25.85
N LYS A 270 -28.72 32.32 -25.42
CA LYS A 270 -27.30 32.69 -25.38
C LYS A 270 -26.52 31.79 -24.41
N ILE A 271 -27.09 31.50 -23.24
CA ILE A 271 -26.48 30.58 -22.27
C ILE A 271 -26.40 29.17 -22.82
N VAL A 272 -27.48 28.67 -23.45
CA VAL A 272 -27.52 27.35 -24.09
C VAL A 272 -26.46 27.23 -25.18
N ASN A 273 -26.32 28.24 -26.04
CA ASN A 273 -25.30 28.24 -27.09
C ASN A 273 -23.89 28.20 -26.50
N ASN A 274 -23.60 29.06 -25.53
CA ASN A 274 -22.29 29.08 -24.86
C ASN A 274 -21.96 27.75 -24.17
N LYS A 275 -22.94 27.12 -23.52
CA LYS A 275 -22.77 25.81 -22.87
C LYS A 275 -22.57 24.69 -23.89
N SER A 276 -23.27 24.73 -25.01
CA SER A 276 -23.10 23.77 -26.09
C SER A 276 -21.71 23.87 -26.73
N GLU A 277 -21.22 25.09 -26.98
CA GLU A 277 -19.85 25.33 -27.46
C GLU A 277 -18.79 24.84 -26.46
N GLN A 278 -18.98 25.09 -25.16
CA GLN A 278 -18.10 24.56 -24.11
C GLN A 278 -18.02 23.02 -24.16
N LEU A 279 -19.16 22.34 -24.34
CA LEU A 279 -19.18 20.89 -24.44
C LEU A 279 -18.52 20.35 -25.72
N LEU A 280 -18.75 21.00 -26.85
CA LEU A 280 -18.06 20.65 -28.11
C LEU A 280 -16.54 20.81 -27.97
N ASN A 281 -16.10 21.91 -27.35
CA ASN A 281 -14.70 22.13 -27.03
C ASN A 281 -14.16 21.03 -26.12
N PHE A 282 -14.88 20.66 -25.06
CA PHE A 282 -14.53 19.55 -24.17
C PHE A 282 -14.36 18.21 -24.91
N ILE A 283 -15.31 17.85 -25.79
CA ILE A 283 -15.25 16.61 -26.58
C ILE A 283 -14.06 16.61 -27.55
N ASN A 284 -13.82 17.71 -28.26
CA ASN A 284 -12.69 17.84 -29.17
C ASN A 284 -11.36 17.71 -28.44
N ASN A 285 -11.27 18.35 -27.28
CA ASN A 285 -10.17 18.30 -26.34
C ASN A 285 -9.92 16.86 -25.82
N TYR A 286 -10.97 16.11 -25.51
CA TYR A 286 -10.87 14.68 -25.15
C TYR A 286 -10.29 13.84 -26.29
N ARG A 287 -10.83 13.98 -27.51
CA ARG A 287 -10.38 13.22 -28.68
C ARG A 287 -8.88 13.39 -28.94
N GLN A 288 -8.34 14.58 -28.69
CA GLN A 288 -6.91 14.84 -28.84
C GLN A 288 -6.01 13.96 -27.96
N VAL A 289 -6.51 13.49 -26.81
CA VAL A 289 -5.79 12.59 -25.89
C VAL A 289 -6.12 11.13 -26.16
N ALA A 290 -7.40 10.81 -26.34
CA ALA A 290 -7.86 9.43 -26.49
C ALA A 290 -7.56 8.82 -27.88
N GLU A 291 -7.52 9.64 -28.92
CA GLU A 291 -7.26 9.23 -30.31
C GLU A 291 -5.88 9.72 -30.78
N LEU A 292 -4.87 9.66 -29.90
CA LEU A 292 -3.51 10.05 -30.31
C LEU A 292 -3.04 9.12 -31.44
N PRO A 293 -2.75 9.63 -32.64
CA PRO A 293 -2.32 8.80 -33.76
C PRO A 293 -0.95 8.20 -33.46
N LYS A 294 -0.67 7.02 -34.04
CA LYS A 294 0.66 6.41 -33.97
C LYS A 294 1.70 7.38 -34.56
N PRO A 295 2.79 7.71 -33.83
CA PRO A 295 3.77 8.68 -34.30
C PRO A 295 4.51 8.16 -35.54
N LYS A 296 4.77 9.06 -36.49
CA LYS A 296 5.66 8.76 -37.63
C LYS A 296 7.08 9.11 -37.25
N LEU A 297 7.70 8.24 -36.46
CA LEU A 297 9.05 8.42 -35.95
C LEU A 297 10.09 8.51 -37.08
N GLN A 298 10.81 9.64 -37.13
CA GLN A 298 11.90 9.89 -38.07
C GLN A 298 13.12 10.43 -37.33
N LYS A 299 14.32 10.19 -37.86
CA LYS A 299 15.54 10.81 -37.33
C LYS A 299 15.51 12.30 -37.69
N ILE A 300 15.27 13.15 -36.70
CA ILE A 300 15.19 14.60 -36.87
C ILE A 300 16.23 15.31 -35.99
N SER A 301 16.70 16.45 -36.47
CA SER A 301 17.54 17.38 -35.70
C SER A 301 16.62 18.26 -34.85
N ILE A 302 16.92 18.42 -33.56
CA ILE A 302 16.04 19.11 -32.61
C ILE A 302 16.07 20.63 -32.82
N ARG A 303 17.23 21.20 -33.17
CA ARG A 303 17.40 22.65 -33.27
C ARG A 303 16.38 23.30 -34.22
N PRO A 304 16.22 22.85 -35.47
CA PRO A 304 15.25 23.45 -36.41
C PRO A 304 13.82 23.42 -35.88
N VAL A 305 13.43 22.36 -35.18
CA VAL A 305 12.08 22.19 -34.62
C VAL A 305 11.83 23.20 -33.51
N ILE A 306 12.77 23.34 -32.57
CA ILE A 306 12.66 24.34 -31.49
C ILE A 306 12.64 25.75 -32.08
N GLU A 307 13.54 26.08 -33.01
CA GLU A 307 13.58 27.41 -33.63
C GLU A 307 12.30 27.75 -34.38
N LYS A 308 11.68 26.77 -35.06
CA LYS A 308 10.38 26.93 -35.72
C LYS A 308 9.27 27.24 -34.71
N VAL A 309 9.23 26.53 -33.58
CA VAL A 309 8.26 26.78 -32.51
C VAL A 309 8.47 28.16 -31.88
N LEU A 310 9.72 28.54 -31.58
CA LEU A 310 10.03 29.85 -31.02
C LEU A 310 9.61 30.99 -31.95
N ARG A 311 9.82 30.85 -33.27
CA ARG A 311 9.33 31.81 -34.27
C ARG A 311 7.82 31.91 -34.31
N LEU A 312 7.11 30.78 -34.19
CA LEU A 312 5.65 30.77 -34.18
C LEU A 312 5.06 31.54 -32.98
N MET A 313 5.75 31.49 -31.83
CA MET A 313 5.31 32.10 -30.57
C MET A 313 5.93 33.48 -30.32
N GLU A 314 6.75 34.00 -31.24
CA GLU A 314 7.49 35.25 -31.06
C GLU A 314 6.59 36.44 -30.70
N SER A 315 5.44 36.54 -31.36
CA SER A 315 4.45 37.60 -31.10
C SER A 315 3.86 37.52 -29.69
N GLU A 316 3.65 36.31 -29.14
CA GLU A 316 3.14 36.13 -27.78
C GLU A 316 4.17 36.56 -26.73
N PHE A 317 5.45 36.23 -26.95
CA PHE A 317 6.54 36.66 -26.05
C PHE A 317 6.70 38.19 -26.06
N GLN A 318 6.64 38.82 -27.23
CA GLN A 318 6.77 40.28 -27.38
C GLN A 318 5.59 41.02 -26.75
N ASN A 319 4.35 40.60 -27.03
CA ASN A 319 3.15 41.23 -26.49
C ASN A 319 3.10 41.23 -24.96
N LYS A 320 3.71 40.22 -24.32
CA LYS A 320 3.74 40.07 -22.86
C LYS A 320 5.07 40.50 -22.22
N ASN A 321 5.98 41.14 -22.97
CA ASN A 321 7.31 41.57 -22.49
C ASN A 321 8.13 40.47 -21.80
N ILE A 322 8.08 39.24 -22.31
CA ILE A 322 8.76 38.09 -21.71
C ILE A 322 10.21 37.98 -22.20
N ILE A 323 11.14 37.78 -21.28
CA ILE A 323 12.55 37.55 -21.58
C ILE A 323 12.76 36.07 -21.91
N LEU A 324 12.83 35.75 -23.21
CA LEU A 324 13.12 34.40 -23.69
C LEU A 324 14.63 34.17 -23.82
N THR A 325 15.16 33.13 -23.17
CA THR A 325 16.56 32.68 -23.34
C THR A 325 16.60 31.29 -23.96
N ALA A 326 17.28 31.14 -25.10
CA ALA A 326 17.41 29.85 -25.78
C ALA A 326 18.87 29.37 -25.79
N ASN A 327 19.16 28.26 -25.09
CA ASN A 327 20.45 27.58 -25.16
C ASN A 327 20.28 26.20 -25.82
N ILE A 328 20.14 26.22 -27.14
CA ILE A 328 19.82 25.03 -27.93
C ILE A 328 21.12 24.48 -28.51
N LYS A 329 21.57 23.33 -28.04
CA LYS A 329 22.51 22.45 -28.73
C LYS A 329 21.73 21.55 -29.70
N ASP A 330 22.37 21.17 -30.80
CA ASP A 330 21.72 20.32 -31.79
C ASP A 330 22.05 18.84 -31.56
N TYR A 331 21.01 18.03 -31.53
CA TYR A 331 21.09 16.58 -31.32
C TYR A 331 20.11 15.90 -32.27
N MET A 332 20.41 14.65 -32.62
CA MET A 332 19.51 13.82 -33.43
C MET A 332 18.66 12.96 -32.52
N ILE A 333 17.34 12.99 -32.71
CA ILE A 333 16.38 12.13 -31.99
C ILE A 333 15.48 11.41 -32.98
N LEU A 334 14.89 10.31 -32.52
CA LEU A 334 13.86 9.60 -33.26
C LEU A 334 12.48 10.12 -32.82
N ALA A 335 11.88 11.01 -33.61
CA ALA A 335 10.62 11.65 -33.25
C ALA A 335 9.73 12.01 -34.44
N ASP A 336 8.44 12.21 -34.17
CA ASP A 336 7.49 12.86 -35.06
C ASP A 336 7.56 14.37 -34.83
N GLU A 337 8.07 15.09 -35.82
CA GLU A 337 8.28 16.55 -35.77
C GLU A 337 7.01 17.30 -35.35
N LYS A 338 5.84 16.95 -35.90
CA LYS A 338 4.59 17.68 -35.62
C LYS A 338 4.10 17.45 -34.20
N MET A 339 4.26 16.23 -33.69
CA MET A 339 3.89 15.92 -32.30
C MET A 339 4.85 16.60 -31.33
N LEU A 340 6.14 16.66 -31.65
CA LEU A 340 7.13 17.40 -30.87
C LEU A 340 6.83 18.91 -30.84
N GLU A 341 6.53 19.52 -31.98
CA GLU A 341 6.11 20.94 -32.06
C GLU A 341 4.93 21.21 -31.14
N ARG A 342 3.92 20.34 -31.18
CA ARG A 342 2.72 20.47 -30.35
C ARG A 342 3.05 20.36 -28.85
N SER A 343 3.93 19.45 -28.46
CA SER A 343 4.40 19.33 -27.09
C SER A 343 5.14 20.59 -26.63
N LEU A 344 6.01 21.14 -27.47
CA LEU A 344 6.79 22.34 -27.15
C LEU A 344 5.92 23.59 -27.04
N ILE A 345 4.99 23.80 -27.99
CA ILE A 345 4.02 24.90 -27.95
C ILE A 345 3.24 24.83 -26.64
N ASN A 346 2.74 23.64 -26.28
CA ASN A 346 1.99 23.50 -25.04
C ASN A 346 2.80 23.80 -23.78
N LEU A 347 4.07 23.37 -23.70
CA LEU A 347 4.94 23.71 -22.57
C LEU A 347 5.23 25.21 -22.51
N LEU A 348 5.50 25.85 -23.65
CA LEU A 348 5.78 27.27 -23.73
C LEU A 348 4.56 28.14 -23.42
N THR A 349 3.37 27.77 -23.91
CA THR A 349 2.11 28.41 -23.52
C THR A 349 1.87 28.26 -22.02
N ASN A 350 2.20 27.10 -21.44
CA ASN A 350 2.09 26.92 -19.99
C ASN A 350 3.06 27.81 -19.21
N ALA A 351 4.30 27.95 -19.67
CA ALA A 351 5.28 28.86 -19.11
C ALA A 351 4.83 30.33 -19.23
N LEU A 352 4.30 30.75 -20.38
CA LEU A 352 3.76 32.10 -20.63
C LEU A 352 2.66 32.48 -19.64
N HIS A 353 1.77 31.54 -19.31
CA HIS A 353 0.74 31.78 -18.30
C HIS A 353 1.29 31.79 -16.87
N ALA A 354 2.31 30.98 -16.57
CA ALA A 354 2.91 30.95 -15.24
C ALA A 354 3.59 32.28 -14.87
N VAL A 355 4.09 33.01 -15.89
CA VAL A 355 4.80 34.28 -15.74
C VAL A 355 3.94 35.51 -16.01
N GLU A 356 2.63 35.35 -16.25
CA GLU A 356 1.73 36.43 -16.69
C GLU A 356 1.65 37.60 -15.70
N ASP A 357 1.68 37.32 -14.39
CA ASP A 357 1.67 38.32 -13.31
C ASP A 357 3.07 38.67 -12.78
N SER A 358 4.14 38.23 -13.47
CA SER A 358 5.52 38.47 -13.03
C SER A 358 6.13 39.69 -13.70
N ASP A 359 6.58 40.68 -12.91
CA ASP A 359 7.21 41.93 -13.41
C ASP A 359 8.44 41.69 -14.32
N ASN A 360 9.08 40.52 -14.21
CA ASN A 360 10.20 40.10 -15.06
C ASN A 360 10.04 38.63 -15.48
N GLY A 361 8.96 38.32 -16.19
CA GLY A 361 8.73 36.99 -16.73
C GLY A 361 9.90 36.51 -17.60
N LYS A 362 10.49 35.38 -17.24
CA LYS A 362 11.62 34.74 -17.90
C LYS A 362 11.25 33.32 -18.25
N ILE A 363 11.45 32.97 -19.52
CA ILE A 363 11.30 31.61 -20.00
C ILE A 363 12.63 31.22 -20.62
N LYS A 364 13.13 30.04 -20.26
CA LYS A 364 14.35 29.49 -20.80
C LYS A 364 14.10 28.13 -21.41
N ILE A 365 14.52 27.96 -22.65
CA ILE A 365 14.55 26.66 -23.32
C ILE A 365 16.00 26.24 -23.49
N SER A 366 16.31 25.00 -23.13
CA SER A 366 17.64 24.45 -23.31
C SER A 366 17.61 22.99 -23.70
N THR A 367 18.64 22.54 -24.41
CA THR A 367 18.81 21.14 -24.76
C THR A 367 20.15 20.64 -24.23
N ASP A 368 20.14 19.40 -23.73
CA ASP A 368 21.35 18.75 -23.29
C ASP A 368 21.31 17.25 -23.59
N GLN A 369 22.45 16.59 -23.46
CA GLN A 369 22.56 15.14 -23.62
C GLN A 369 23.18 14.57 -22.35
N GLN A 370 22.44 13.70 -21.68
CA GLN A 370 22.88 13.02 -20.47
C GLN A 370 22.95 11.52 -20.74
N ASN A 371 24.16 10.96 -20.64
CA ASN A 371 24.47 9.60 -21.06
C ASN A 371 24.11 9.39 -22.55
N THR A 372 23.14 8.51 -22.82
CA THR A 372 22.63 8.23 -24.17
C THR A 372 21.32 8.94 -24.48
N ARG A 373 20.75 9.69 -23.52
CA ARG A 373 19.43 10.32 -23.66
C ARG A 373 19.55 11.80 -23.96
N THR A 374 18.69 12.29 -24.83
CA THR A 374 18.59 13.72 -25.13
C THR A 374 17.45 14.33 -24.32
N VAL A 375 17.70 15.48 -23.70
CA VAL A 375 16.72 16.20 -22.89
C VAL A 375 16.45 17.59 -23.47
N ILE A 376 15.16 17.94 -23.56
CA ILE A 376 14.71 19.31 -23.84
C ILE A 376 14.08 19.85 -22.56
N GLN A 377 14.60 20.95 -22.05
CA GLN A 377 14.15 21.57 -20.81
C GLN A 377 13.47 22.91 -21.11
N VAL A 378 12.29 23.13 -20.53
CA VAL A 378 11.57 24.41 -20.50
C VAL A 378 11.45 24.84 -19.04
N GLU A 379 12.07 25.97 -18.73
CA GLU A 379 12.14 26.59 -17.40
C GLU A 379 11.40 27.92 -17.43
N ASP A 380 10.61 28.20 -16.40
CA ASP A 380 9.96 29.48 -16.17
C ASP A 380 10.24 29.96 -14.74
N ASN A 381 10.15 31.27 -14.50
CA ASN A 381 10.27 31.87 -13.16
C ASN A 381 8.92 32.32 -12.57
N GLY A 382 7.83 31.68 -12.99
CA GLY A 382 6.47 32.07 -12.63
C GLY A 382 6.04 31.64 -11.23
N ILE A 383 4.72 31.59 -11.02
CA ILE A 383 4.11 31.17 -9.74
C ILE A 383 4.45 29.73 -9.33
N GLY A 384 4.99 28.93 -10.25
CA GLY A 384 5.34 27.53 -10.03
C GLY A 384 4.11 26.64 -9.74
N ILE A 385 4.38 25.45 -9.19
CA ILE A 385 3.36 24.44 -8.89
C ILE A 385 3.50 24.02 -7.43
N SER A 386 2.39 24.04 -6.68
CA SER A 386 2.38 23.63 -5.28
C SER A 386 2.56 22.11 -5.15
N GLU A 387 3.18 21.67 -4.05
CA GLU A 387 3.54 20.26 -3.85
C GLU A 387 2.30 19.35 -3.80
N GLN A 388 1.21 19.86 -3.23
CA GLN A 388 -0.08 19.17 -3.10
C GLN A 388 -0.74 18.82 -4.45
N ILE A 389 -0.40 19.53 -5.52
CA ILE A 389 -0.99 19.32 -6.86
C ILE A 389 0.00 18.73 -7.86
N SER A 390 1.29 18.60 -7.49
CA SER A 390 2.36 18.13 -8.39
C SER A 390 2.06 16.75 -9.01
N ASP A 391 1.55 15.80 -8.22
CA ASP A 391 1.18 14.46 -8.70
C ASP A 391 -0.03 14.45 -9.65
N LYS A 392 -0.80 15.55 -9.70
CA LYS A 392 -2.05 15.66 -10.46
C LYS A 392 -1.89 16.40 -11.78
N ILE A 393 -0.78 17.08 -12.02
CA ILE A 393 -0.61 17.98 -13.19
C ILE A 393 -0.64 17.25 -14.54
N PHE A 394 -0.35 15.95 -14.55
CA PHE A 394 -0.43 15.10 -15.74
C PHE A 394 -1.75 14.32 -15.83
N LEU A 395 -2.69 14.56 -14.93
CA LEU A 395 -4.03 13.97 -15.03
C LEU A 395 -4.84 14.75 -16.08
N PRO A 396 -5.56 14.05 -16.97
CA PRO A 396 -6.45 14.68 -17.94
C PRO A 396 -7.44 15.63 -17.25
N PHE A 397 -7.67 16.79 -17.84
CA PHE A 397 -8.59 17.85 -17.37
C PHE A 397 -8.22 18.49 -16.03
N PHE A 398 -7.08 18.15 -15.45
CA PHE A 398 -6.59 18.87 -14.29
C PHE A 398 -6.06 20.25 -14.70
N THR A 399 -6.65 21.31 -14.15
CA THR A 399 -6.25 22.69 -14.42
C THR A 399 -6.49 23.53 -13.16
N THR A 400 -5.60 24.47 -12.90
CA THR A 400 -5.81 25.54 -11.91
C THR A 400 -6.31 26.83 -12.57
N ARG A 401 -6.43 26.85 -13.91
CA ARG A 401 -6.84 28.02 -14.70
C ARG A 401 -8.33 28.02 -14.96
N ASN A 402 -8.96 29.19 -14.82
CA ASN A 402 -10.39 29.40 -15.08
C ASN A 402 -10.80 29.09 -16.54
N SER A 403 -9.91 29.25 -17.52
CA SER A 403 -10.14 28.99 -18.94
C SER A 403 -9.24 27.89 -19.53
N GLY A 404 -8.49 27.17 -18.69
CA GLY A 404 -7.58 26.11 -19.15
C GLY A 404 -8.34 24.81 -19.44
N SER A 405 -8.01 24.14 -20.53
CA SER A 405 -8.61 22.83 -20.87
C SER A 405 -8.10 21.66 -20.00
N GLY A 406 -6.99 21.85 -19.29
CA GLY A 406 -6.35 20.80 -18.48
C GLY A 406 -5.80 19.61 -19.28
N ILE A 407 -5.70 19.72 -20.60
CA ILE A 407 -5.27 18.62 -21.47
C ILE A 407 -3.83 18.73 -21.91
N GLY A 408 -3.28 19.94 -21.94
CA GLY A 408 -1.94 20.20 -22.43
C GLY A 408 -0.89 19.23 -21.90
N LEU A 409 -0.63 19.24 -20.60
CA LEU A 409 0.42 18.42 -19.99
C LEU A 409 0.16 16.91 -20.15
N THR A 410 -1.10 16.50 -20.07
CA THR A 410 -1.53 15.12 -20.31
C THR A 410 -1.20 14.68 -21.74
N LEU A 411 -1.52 15.52 -22.73
CA LEU A 411 -1.20 15.28 -24.13
C LEU A 411 0.32 15.23 -24.34
N THR A 412 1.08 16.17 -23.78
CA THR A 412 2.54 16.14 -23.85
C THR A 412 3.10 14.84 -23.28
N LYS A 413 2.56 14.36 -22.16
CA LYS A 413 2.92 13.05 -21.58
C LYS A 413 2.63 11.90 -22.55
N SER A 414 1.42 11.82 -23.11
CA SER A 414 1.07 10.76 -24.07
C SER A 414 1.90 10.82 -25.35
N ILE A 415 2.25 12.02 -25.81
CA ILE A 415 3.17 12.21 -26.95
C ILE A 415 4.54 11.63 -26.60
N MET A 416 5.10 11.98 -25.44
CA MET A 416 6.41 11.47 -25.02
C MET A 416 6.43 9.96 -24.86
N GLU A 417 5.39 9.38 -24.24
CA GLU A 417 5.25 7.93 -24.10
C GLU A 417 5.18 7.23 -25.47
N ALA A 418 4.44 7.80 -26.43
CA ALA A 418 4.38 7.29 -27.80
C ALA A 418 5.74 7.36 -28.53
N HIS A 419 6.65 8.24 -28.09
CA HIS A 419 8.01 8.37 -28.59
C HIS A 419 9.03 7.50 -27.82
N ASN A 420 8.56 6.59 -26.95
CA ASN A 420 9.41 5.82 -26.03
C ASN A 420 10.28 6.71 -25.12
N GLY A 421 9.79 7.91 -24.82
CA GLY A 421 10.40 8.88 -23.91
C GLY A 421 9.51 9.11 -22.69
N TYR A 422 9.86 10.12 -21.88
CA TYR A 422 9.04 10.53 -20.75
C TYR A 422 9.14 12.04 -20.51
N ILE A 423 8.12 12.60 -19.85
CA ILE A 423 8.14 13.96 -19.34
C ILE A 423 8.40 13.94 -17.83
N ASN A 424 9.25 14.84 -17.36
CA ASN A 424 9.51 15.03 -15.94
C ASN A 424 9.18 16.47 -15.53
N PHE A 425 8.80 16.65 -14.28
CA PHE A 425 8.59 17.95 -13.66
C PHE A 425 9.55 18.11 -12.48
N ARG A 426 10.25 19.24 -12.41
CA ARG A 426 11.06 19.64 -11.26
C ARG A 426 10.60 20.99 -10.74
N LYS A 427 10.42 21.06 -9.43
CA LYS A 427 10.14 22.31 -8.71
C LYS A 427 11.41 23.13 -8.56
N GLN A 428 11.29 24.44 -8.68
CA GLN A 428 12.36 25.41 -8.41
C GLN A 428 11.93 26.36 -7.28
N GLN A 429 12.88 27.10 -6.70
CA GLN A 429 12.55 28.11 -5.67
C GLN A 429 11.61 29.21 -6.20
N GLN A 430 11.72 29.53 -7.50
CA GLN A 430 10.82 30.40 -8.24
C GLN A 430 10.53 29.72 -9.59
N GLY A 431 9.26 29.41 -9.85
CA GLY A 431 8.79 28.80 -11.11
C GLY A 431 8.90 27.28 -11.22
N SER A 432 8.98 26.80 -12.45
CA SER A 432 8.91 25.38 -12.80
C SER A 432 9.86 24.97 -13.92
N ILE A 433 10.31 23.71 -13.88
CA ILE A 433 11.12 23.09 -14.94
C ILE A 433 10.41 21.85 -15.45
N PHE A 434 10.10 21.83 -16.74
CA PHE A 434 9.61 20.65 -17.45
C PHE A 434 10.69 20.08 -18.36
N GLU A 435 10.84 18.76 -18.37
CA GLU A 435 11.87 18.08 -19.15
C GLU A 435 11.27 16.99 -20.03
N LEU A 436 11.57 17.03 -21.32
CA LEU A 436 11.23 15.99 -22.28
C LEU A 436 12.47 15.13 -22.52
N TRP A 437 12.42 13.86 -22.13
CA TRP A 437 13.50 12.90 -22.25
C TRP A 437 13.27 11.94 -23.42
N PHE A 438 14.20 11.91 -24.37
CA PHE A 438 14.19 11.02 -25.54
C PHE A 438 15.29 9.96 -25.40
N THR A 439 14.98 8.74 -25.85
CA THR A 439 15.84 7.55 -25.72
C THR A 439 16.73 7.34 -26.93
#